data_AF-A0A6L3SUB9-F1
#
_entry.id   AF-A0A6L3SUB9-F1
#
_cell.length_a   1.000
_cell.length_b   1.000
_cell.length_c   1.000
_cell.angle_alpha   90.00
_cell.angle_beta   90.00
_cell.angle_gamma   90.00
#
_symmetry.space_group_name_H-M   'P 1'
#
loop_
_entity.id
_entity.type
_entity.pdbx_description
1 polymer ?
#
loop_
_entity_poly.entity_id
_entity_poly.type
_entity_poly.pdbx_seq_one_letter_code
_entity_poly.pdbx_strand_id
1 'polypeptide(L)' 'MDRRLAQGEAHSTALAAAIIGLTEAGHDVTETETMLGDIKNIVATLRRQRWAIPARARKP' A
#
# COMPACT_ATOMS: atom_id res chain seq x y z
N MET A 1 15.11 -2.86 2.45
CA MET A 1 14.01 -2.12 1.79
C MET A 1 12.73 -2.95 1.81
N ASP A 2 12.81 -4.26 1.56
CA ASP A 2 11.64 -5.18 1.52
C ASP A 2 10.84 -5.27 2.82
N ARG A 3 11.49 -5.23 3.99
CA ARG A 3 10.79 -5.27 5.28
C ARG A 3 9.84 -4.08 5.49
N ARG A 4 10.23 -2.90 5.04
CA ARG A 4 9.40 -1.67 5.15
C ARG A 4 8.22 -1.69 4.17
N LEU A 5 8.42 -2.27 2.99
CA LEU A 5 7.36 -2.45 2.00
C LEU A 5 6.33 -3.49 2.48
N ALA A 6 6.80 -4.64 2.98
CA ALA A 6 5.94 -5.68 3.55
C ALA A 6 5.15 -5.17 4.77
N GLN A 7 5.78 -4.35 5.62
CA GLN A 7 5.08 -3.68 6.71
C GLN A 7 4.04 -2.69 6.20
N GLY A 8 4.35 -1.88 5.18
CA GLY A 8 3.38 -0.98 4.55
C GLY A 8 2.17 -1.72 3.96
N GLU A 9 2.39 -2.89 3.35
CA GLU A 9 1.34 -3.75 2.83
C GLU A 9 0.45 -4.33 3.93
N ALA A 10 1.05 -4.80 5.03
CA ALA A 10 0.31 -5.27 6.20
C ALA A 10 -0.55 -4.15 6.80
N HIS A 11 -0.01 -2.94 6.93
CA HIS A 11 -0.74 -1.78 7.44
C HIS A 11 -1.89 -1.38 6.49
N SER A 12 -1.66 -1.38 5.17
CA SER A 12 -2.72 -1.09 4.19
C SER A 12 -3.84 -2.13 4.19
N THR A 13 -3.51 -3.39 4.49
CA THR A 13 -4.49 -4.48 4.60
C THR A 13 -5.31 -4.33 5.88
N ALA A 14 -4.68 -4.00 7.00
CA ALA A 14 -5.38 -3.71 8.25
C ALA A 14 -6.30 -2.50 8.12
N LEU A 15 -5.84 -1.43 7.44
CA LEU A 15 -6.66 -0.25 7.17
C LEU A 15 -7.88 -0.58 6.29
N ALA A 16 -7.71 -1.44 5.28
CA ALA A 16 -8.83 -1.90 4.45
C ALA A 16 -9.89 -2.66 5.27
N ALA A 17 -9.46 -3.55 6.17
CA ALA A 17 -10.37 -4.28 7.05
C ALA A 17 -11.11 -3.34 8.02
N ALA A 18 -10.41 -2.34 8.57
CA ALA A 18 -11.04 -1.33 9.44
C ALA A 18 -12.09 -0.49 8.70
N ILE A 19 -11.81 -0.08 7.46
CA ILE A 19 -12.77 0.64 6.62
C ILE A 19 -14.01 -0.20 6.38
N ILE A 20 -13.88 -1.48 6.02
CA ILE A 20 -15.02 -2.39 5.81
C ILE A 20 -15.89 -2.45 7.07
N GLY A 21 -15.29 -2.62 8.25
CA GLY A 21 -16.05 -2.65 9.50
C GLY A 21 -16.77 -1.33 9.81
N LEU A 22 -16.17 -0.18 9.46
CA LEU A 22 -16.79 1.13 9.61
C LEU A 22 -17.95 1.35 8.61
N THR A 23 -17.78 0.91 7.35
CA THR A 23 -18.84 0.94 6.34
C THR A 23 -20.03 0.08 6.75
N GLU A 24 -19.78 -1.13 7.26
CA GLU A 24 -20.83 -2.03 7.75
C GLU A 24 -21.56 -1.45 8.97
N ALA A 25 -20.88 -0.66 9.79
CA ALA A 25 -21.47 0.11 10.88
C ALA A 25 -22.21 1.38 10.42
N GLY A 26 -22.24 1.68 9.11
CA GLY A 26 -22.95 2.81 8.53
C GLY A 26 -22.21 4.15 8.65
N HIS A 27 -20.90 4.13 8.95
CA HIS A 27 -20.08 5.34 8.96
C HIS A 27 -19.69 5.76 7.54
N ASP A 28 -19.62 7.08 7.30
CA ASP A 28 -18.99 7.61 6.10
C ASP A 28 -17.48 7.42 6.18
N VAL A 29 -16.94 6.68 5.22
CA VAL A 29 -15.52 6.33 5.12
C VAL A 29 -14.90 6.83 3.82
N THR A 30 -15.59 7.66 3.04
CA THR A 30 -15.21 8.05 1.67
C THR A 30 -13.80 8.62 1.58
N GLU A 31 -13.41 9.47 2.53
CA GLU A 31 -12.07 10.05 2.60
C GLU A 31 -11.01 8.97 2.91
N THR A 32 -11.31 8.06 3.83
CA THR A 32 -10.41 6.96 4.22
C THR A 32 -10.25 5.95 3.08
N GLU A 33 -11.30 5.67 2.33
CA GLU A 33 -11.26 4.83 1.12
C GLU A 33 -10.37 5.46 0.03
N THR A 34 -10.52 6.77 -0.18
CA THR A 34 -9.70 7.53 -1.13
C THR A 34 -8.22 7.45 -0.74
N MET A 35 -7.91 7.71 0.53
CA MET A 35 -6.55 7.62 1.06
C MET A 35 -5.95 6.21 0.93
N LEU A 36 -6.75 5.16 1.17
CA LEU A 36 -6.32 3.77 0.96
C LEU A 36 -6.02 3.48 -0.51
N GLY A 37 -6.82 4.02 -1.44
CA GLY A 37 -6.57 3.94 -2.88
C GLY A 37 -5.21 4.53 -3.27
N ASP A 38 -4.90 5.72 -2.76
CA ASP A 38 -3.62 6.39 -3.01
C ASP A 38 -2.42 5.59 -2.48
N ILE A 39 -2.53 5.05 -1.26
CA ILE A 39 -1.49 4.20 -0.67
C ILE A 39 -1.25 2.96 -1.53
N LYS A 40 -2.31 2.29 -2.00
CA LYS A 40 -2.19 1.11 -2.88
C LYS A 40 -1.50 1.46 -4.21
N ASN A 41 -1.82 2.62 -4.79
CA ASN A 41 -1.19 3.10 -6.02
C ASN A 41 0.31 3.41 -5.83
N ILE A 42 0.69 4.03 -4.70
CA ILE A 42 2.09 4.29 -4.37
C ILE A 42 2.85 2.97 -4.18
N VAL A 43 2.30 2.02 -3.43
CA VAL A 43 2.93 0.70 -3.21
C VAL A 43 3.09 -0.06 -4.54
N ALA A 44 2.08 -0.03 -5.40
CA ALA A 44 2.17 -0.63 -6.74
C ALA A 44 3.28 0.01 -7.59
N THR A 45 3.42 1.33 -7.52
CA THR A 45 4.49 2.07 -8.20
C THR A 45 5.86 1.70 -7.67
N LEU A 46 6.04 1.65 -6.35
CA LEU A 46 7.29 1.24 -5.71
C LEU A 46 7.66 -0.21 -6.07
N ARG A 47 6.67 -1.12 -6.15
CA ARG A 47 6.88 -2.49 -6.62
C ARG A 47 7.38 -2.51 -8.07
N ARG A 48 6.77 -1.74 -8.98
CA ARG A 48 7.21 -1.64 -10.38
C ARG A 48 8.62 -1.07 -10.49
N GLN A 49 8.94 -0.02 -9.72
CA GLN A 49 10.29 0.54 -9.66
C GLN A 49 11.32 -0.47 -9.14
N ARG A 50 10.96 -1.37 -8.22
CA ARG A 50 11.84 -2.45 -7.74
C ARG A 50 12.33 -3.34 -8.89
N TRP A 51 11.49 -3.58 -9.89
CA TRP A 51 11.84 -4.35 -11.09
C TRP A 51 12.44 -3.50 -12.21
N ALA A 52 12.19 -2.18 -12.21
CA ALA A 52 12.72 -1.25 -13.20
C ALA A 52 14.13 -0.74 -12.88
N ILE A 53 14.59 -0.82 -11.63
CA ILE A 53 16.03 -0.64 -11.32
C ILE A 53 16.75 -1.85 -11.89
N PRO A 54 17.52 -1.71 -12.99
CA PRO A 54 18.24 -2.83 -13.54
C PRO A 54 19.24 -3.29 -12.49
N ALA A 55 19.44 -4.59 -12.35
CA ALA A 55 20.51 -5.20 -11.56
C ALA A 55 21.93 -4.66 -11.88
N ARG A 56 22.08 -3.74 -12.84
CA ARG A 56 23.30 -3.01 -13.21
C ARG A 56 23.85 -2.08 -12.11
N ALA A 57 23.10 -1.80 -11.05
CA ALA A 57 23.63 -1.05 -9.90
C ALA A 57 24.41 -1.92 -8.88
N ARG A 58 24.40 -3.26 -9.04
CA ARG A 58 25.39 -4.13 -8.39
C ARG A 58 26.63 -4.20 -9.28
N LYS A 59 27.51 -3.19 -9.16
CA LYS A 59 28.91 -3.42 -9.52
C LYS A 59 29.50 -4.45 -8.53
N PRO A 60 30.35 -5.39 -8.98
CA PRO A 60 31.13 -6.25 -8.09
C PRO A 60 32.08 -5.43 -7.21
#